data_AF-F0RUV3-F1
#
_entry.id   AF-F0RUV3-F1
#
_cell.length_a   1.000
_cell.length_b   1.000
_cell.length_c   1.000
_cell.angle_alpha   90.00
_cell.angle_beta   90.00
_cell.angle_gamma   90.00
#
_symmetry.space_group_name_H-M   'P 1'
#
loop_
_entity.id
_entity.type
_entity.pdbx_description
1 polymer ?
#
loop_
_entity_poly.entity_id
_entity_poly.type
_entity_poly.pdbx_seq_one_letter_code
_entity_poly.pdbx_strand_id
1 'polypeptide(L)'
;MRVVSKKPLFIRIAQPTYGAYLLKHNRVESFGMEQLSTLKPPFLVIGNHAHTMDSLIVSSASPVHIRWVAGAYLFKLFGLRPMLERWIGAISKQQGRSDLFTIRAIGDALKQGDIVGLFPEGTRTWDGEPVGFDQAIAKLVRIFKVPIVVFHLEGFYGLKPRWADKKRKGKVYLRVFPPIMPDHISQMSVQELYAHLLSKIGFSYRDWQEKNHLPYISKHSAEGAEQVLYLCPQCKQASTIVSKGITLTCSHCSYSASLDPYDKLHTSVGEHHFDDIAYWHAWEREYIASDEGSSLVFPPDKGVLLQTGDTTKLITLERTFTLQMEQAGMRIKSPMGRDQFFAFTDIQSMIINAKNTVELYHNNTLYRIRIFKRGCIIKYVEMYQTKRQSTEGDQA
;
A
#
# COMPACT_ATOMS: atom_id res chain seq x y z
N MET A 1 14.92 18.18 33.49
CA MET A 1 14.23 18.33 32.18
C MET A 1 14.74 17.25 31.23
N ARG A 2 13.99 16.14 31.07
CA ARG A 2 14.35 15.09 30.10
C ARG A 2 13.82 15.49 28.71
N VAL A 3 14.74 15.41 27.76
CA VAL A 3 14.68 15.93 26.40
C VAL A 3 13.51 15.32 25.63
N VAL A 4 12.57 16.16 25.18
CA VAL A 4 11.63 15.85 24.07
C VAL A 4 12.45 15.33 22.89
N SER A 5 11.99 14.29 22.17
CA SER A 5 12.53 13.85 20.87
C SER A 5 13.17 15.03 20.13
N LYS A 6 14.51 15.10 20.11
CA LYS A 6 15.22 16.26 19.57
C LYS A 6 14.95 16.29 18.07
N LYS A 7 14.04 17.18 17.66
CA LYS A 7 13.75 17.43 16.25
C LYS A 7 15.07 17.69 15.51
N PRO A 8 15.49 16.81 14.58
CA PRO A 8 16.76 16.95 13.89
C PRO A 8 16.88 18.30 13.18
N LEU A 9 18.09 18.83 13.06
CA LEU A 9 18.34 20.12 12.39
C LEU A 9 17.75 20.13 10.97
N PHE A 10 17.92 19.03 10.24
CA PHE A 10 17.34 18.85 8.91
C PHE A 10 15.83 19.05 8.92
N ILE A 11 15.09 18.44 9.85
CA ILE A 11 13.64 18.58 9.98
C ILE A 11 13.24 20.00 10.38
N ARG A 12 14.03 20.67 11.23
CA ARG A 12 13.80 22.08 11.62
C ARG A 12 13.87 23.03 10.43
N ILE A 13 14.68 22.71 9.41
CA ILE A 13 14.80 23.49 8.18
C ILE A 13 13.76 23.04 7.14
N ALA A 14 13.61 21.74 6.95
CA ALA A 14 12.76 21.16 5.92
C ALA A 14 11.27 21.45 6.15
N GLN A 15 10.79 21.40 7.40
CA GLN A 15 9.37 21.60 7.70
C GLN A 15 8.84 23.00 7.34
N PRO A 16 9.46 24.12 7.76
CA PRO A 16 9.00 25.45 7.38
C PRO A 16 9.24 25.80 5.90
N THR A 17 10.08 25.05 5.19
CA THR A 17 10.41 25.28 3.77
C THR A 17 9.65 24.30 2.87
N TYR A 18 10.27 23.15 2.57
CA TYR A 18 9.70 22.13 1.71
C TYR A 18 8.39 21.56 2.27
N GLY A 19 8.28 21.40 3.60
CA GLY A 19 7.06 20.95 4.26
C GLY A 19 5.88 21.91 4.03
N ALA A 20 6.08 23.22 4.23
CA ALA A 20 5.06 24.23 3.93
C ALA A 20 4.67 24.23 2.44
N TYR A 21 5.65 24.07 1.54
CA TYR A 21 5.39 23.86 0.11
C TYR A 21 4.54 22.61 -0.14
N LEU A 22 4.87 21.47 0.48
CA LEU A 22 4.13 20.21 0.31
C LEU A 22 2.68 20.35 0.77
N LEU A 23 2.44 20.94 1.94
CA LEU A 23 1.08 21.14 2.47
C LEU A 23 0.26 22.04 1.54
N LYS A 24 0.84 23.18 1.11
CA LYS A 24 0.17 24.11 0.19
C LYS A 24 -0.08 23.51 -1.19
N HIS A 25 0.92 22.83 -1.76
CA HIS A 25 0.86 22.24 -3.09
C HIS A 25 -0.18 21.12 -3.19
N ASN A 26 -0.31 20.31 -2.14
CA ASN A 26 -1.30 19.22 -2.06
C ASN A 26 -2.62 19.64 -1.41
N ARG A 27 -2.82 20.94 -1.10
CA ARG A 27 -4.05 21.49 -0.50
C ARG A 27 -4.50 20.73 0.76
N VAL A 28 -3.53 20.47 1.64
CA VAL A 28 -3.74 19.75 2.89
C VAL A 28 -4.33 20.68 3.92
N GLU A 29 -5.48 20.32 4.48
CA GLU A 29 -6.00 20.89 5.73
C GLU A 29 -5.83 19.89 6.86
N SER A 30 -5.42 20.37 8.03
CA SER A 30 -5.09 19.53 9.18
C SER A 30 -6.06 19.78 10.33
N PHE A 31 -6.53 18.72 10.96
CA PHE A 31 -7.47 18.75 12.08
C PHE A 31 -6.94 17.89 13.23
N GLY A 32 -7.15 18.31 14.48
CA GLY A 32 -6.76 17.51 15.65
C GLY A 32 -5.26 17.51 15.95
N MET A 33 -4.48 18.40 15.34
CA MET A 33 -3.01 18.40 15.50
C MET A 33 -2.57 18.68 16.94
N GLU A 34 -3.41 19.32 17.74
CA GLU A 34 -3.19 19.55 19.16
C GLU A 34 -3.08 18.26 19.99
N GLN A 35 -3.66 17.15 19.53
CA GLN A 35 -3.49 15.84 20.16
C GLN A 35 -2.02 15.39 20.17
N LEU A 36 -1.24 15.80 19.16
CA LEU A 36 0.19 15.48 19.06
C LEU A 36 1.08 16.41 19.90
N SER A 37 0.67 17.67 20.11
CA SER A 37 1.47 18.63 20.88
C SER A 37 1.22 18.58 22.38
N THR A 38 0.02 18.17 22.80
CA THR A 38 -0.37 18.08 24.22
C THR A 38 0.05 16.76 24.86
N LEU A 39 0.15 15.69 24.06
CA LEU A 39 0.57 14.39 24.54
C LEU A 39 2.08 14.34 24.80
N LYS A 40 2.46 13.90 25.99
CA LYS A 40 3.86 13.76 26.38
C LYS A 40 4.48 12.50 25.69
N PRO A 41 5.61 12.63 24.97
CA PRO A 41 6.34 11.47 24.44
C PRO A 41 6.81 10.51 25.56
N PRO A 42 7.01 9.21 25.26
CA PRO A 42 6.87 8.56 23.95
C PRO A 42 5.44 8.09 23.64
N PHE A 43 5.10 7.98 22.36
CA PHE A 43 3.85 7.39 21.88
C PHE A 43 3.98 6.88 20.43
N LEU A 44 3.03 6.05 20.02
CA LEU A 44 2.90 5.57 18.65
C LEU A 44 1.95 6.47 17.86
N VAL A 45 2.25 6.67 16.58
CA VAL A 45 1.37 7.35 15.62
C VAL A 45 1.04 6.37 14.49
N ILE A 46 -0.25 6.04 14.33
CA ILE A 46 -0.69 4.97 13.43
C ILE A 46 -1.85 5.48 12.57
N GLY A 47 -1.86 5.15 11.28
CA GLY A 47 -2.92 5.59 10.37
C GLY A 47 -2.99 4.75 9.10
N ASN A 48 -3.98 5.06 8.26
CA ASN A 48 -4.16 4.43 6.96
C ASN A 48 -3.05 4.83 5.98
N HIS A 49 -2.79 3.98 4.97
CA HIS A 49 -1.73 4.23 3.98
C HIS A 49 -2.28 4.40 2.56
N ALA A 50 -2.38 5.64 2.09
CA ALA A 50 -3.06 5.98 0.85
C ALA A 50 -2.12 6.51 -0.25
N HIS A 51 -1.06 7.26 0.09
CA HIS A 51 -0.26 7.99 -0.88
C HIS A 51 1.25 7.83 -0.66
N THR A 52 2.05 8.04 -1.71
CA THR A 52 3.52 7.83 -1.65
C THR A 52 4.25 8.74 -0.67
N MET A 53 3.63 9.85 -0.28
CA MET A 53 4.24 10.91 0.53
C MET A 53 3.61 11.03 1.92
N ASP A 54 2.87 10.01 2.37
CA ASP A 54 2.11 10.02 3.62
C ASP A 54 2.95 10.47 4.82
N SER A 55 4.07 9.78 5.07
CA SER A 55 4.99 10.11 6.17
C SER A 55 5.55 11.53 6.08
N LEU A 56 5.88 12.00 4.87
CA LEU A 56 6.40 13.36 4.65
C LEU A 56 5.33 14.42 4.92
N ILE A 57 4.08 14.19 4.50
CA ILE A 57 2.99 15.14 4.68
C ILE A 57 2.59 15.21 6.15
N VAL A 58 2.44 14.05 6.82
CA VAL A 58 2.16 14.01 8.27
C VAL A 58 3.28 14.69 9.05
N SER A 59 4.55 14.39 8.75
CA SER A 59 5.68 15.08 9.40
C SER A 59 5.75 16.58 9.09
N SER A 60 5.26 17.01 7.93
CA SER A 60 5.23 18.44 7.56
C SER A 60 4.18 19.21 8.37
N ALA A 61 3.03 18.60 8.65
CA ALA A 61 1.98 19.19 9.49
C ALA A 61 2.26 19.02 11.00
N SER A 62 2.99 17.98 11.38
CA SER A 62 3.16 17.58 12.79
C SER A 62 3.94 18.60 13.62
N PRO A 63 3.45 19.01 14.80
CA PRO A 63 4.20 19.87 15.72
C PRO A 63 5.40 19.15 16.36
N VAL A 64 5.39 17.82 16.35
CA VAL A 64 6.41 16.95 16.95
C VAL A 64 7.17 16.15 15.89
N HIS A 65 8.39 15.73 16.21
CA HIS A 65 9.18 14.87 15.32
C HIS A 65 8.75 13.40 15.46
N ILE A 66 8.36 12.80 14.33
CA ILE A 66 7.93 11.40 14.23
C ILE A 66 8.99 10.61 13.46
N ARG A 67 9.45 9.51 14.04
CA ARG A 67 10.36 8.55 13.41
C ARG A 67 9.54 7.48 12.70
N TRP A 68 9.53 7.51 11.36
CA TRP A 68 8.71 6.60 10.58
C TRP A 68 9.36 5.23 10.36
N VAL A 69 8.57 4.17 10.52
CA VAL A 69 8.92 2.83 10.05
C VAL A 69 8.78 2.80 8.53
N ALA A 70 9.85 2.48 7.83
CA ALA A 70 9.95 2.54 6.37
C ALA A 70 10.52 1.24 5.80
N GLY A 71 10.06 0.86 4.60
CA GLY A 71 10.52 -0.36 3.93
C GLY A 71 12.01 -0.35 3.66
N ALA A 72 12.70 -1.45 3.96
CA ALA A 72 14.15 -1.59 3.84
C ALA A 72 14.68 -1.31 2.42
N TYR A 73 13.84 -1.48 1.39
CA TYR A 73 14.20 -1.14 0.01
C TYR A 73 14.52 0.35 -0.18
N LEU A 74 13.90 1.25 0.59
CA LEU A 74 14.16 2.69 0.51
C LEU A 74 15.58 3.04 0.97
N PHE A 75 16.09 2.30 1.96
CA PHE A 75 17.45 2.44 2.48
C PHE A 75 18.52 1.93 1.50
N LYS A 76 18.12 1.19 0.46
CA LYS A 76 19.02 0.70 -0.60
C LYS A 76 19.08 1.67 -1.79
N LEU A 77 18.26 2.71 -1.83
CA LEU A 77 18.29 3.71 -2.89
C LEU A 77 19.44 4.70 -2.65
N PHE A 78 20.24 4.93 -3.68
CA PHE A 78 21.40 5.82 -3.64
C PHE A 78 21.00 7.22 -3.15
N GLY A 79 21.74 7.76 -2.18
CA GLY A 79 21.50 9.09 -1.58
C GLY A 79 20.40 9.15 -0.51
N LEU A 80 19.45 8.19 -0.47
CA LEU A 80 18.36 8.21 0.52
C LEU A 80 18.76 7.62 1.87
N ARG A 81 19.69 6.66 1.91
CA ARG A 81 20.14 6.04 3.16
C ARG A 81 20.62 7.03 4.24
N PRO A 82 21.59 7.92 3.99
CA PRO A 82 22.03 8.88 5.01
C PRO A 82 20.92 9.85 5.42
N MET A 83 20.05 10.24 4.49
CA MET A 83 18.89 11.08 4.79
C MET A 83 17.91 10.36 5.74
N LEU A 84 17.52 9.12 5.41
CA LEU A 84 16.57 8.34 6.18
C LEU A 84 17.14 7.97 7.56
N GLU A 85 18.35 7.43 7.63
CA GLU A 85 18.96 6.96 8.90
C GLU A 85 19.40 8.12 9.79
N ARG A 86 20.12 9.12 9.24
CA ARG A 86 20.85 10.12 10.03
C ARG A 86 20.10 11.45 10.18
N TRP A 87 19.34 11.85 9.16
CA TRP A 87 18.73 13.20 9.15
C TRP A 87 17.25 13.19 9.55
N ILE A 88 16.56 12.08 9.31
CA ILE A 88 15.13 11.90 9.61
C ILE A 88 14.91 10.86 10.72
N GLY A 89 15.84 9.93 10.93
CA GLY A 89 15.75 8.92 11.99
C GLY A 89 14.75 7.78 11.70
N ALA A 90 14.50 7.47 10.43
CA ALA A 90 13.58 6.41 10.01
C ALA A 90 14.05 5.02 10.48
N ILE A 91 13.10 4.15 10.80
CA ILE A 91 13.33 2.78 11.27
C ILE A 91 13.10 1.82 10.09
N SER A 92 14.11 1.02 9.74
CA SER A 92 14.00 0.07 8.63
C SER A 92 13.15 -1.15 8.98
N LYS A 93 12.29 -1.58 8.05
CA LYS A 93 11.45 -2.78 8.13
C LYS A 93 11.59 -3.65 6.89
N GLN A 94 11.88 -4.94 7.07
CA GLN A 94 11.72 -5.92 5.99
C GLN A 94 10.23 -6.16 5.73
N GLN A 95 9.81 -6.08 4.46
CA GLN A 95 8.41 -6.27 4.09
C GLN A 95 8.12 -7.78 3.93
N GLY A 96 6.91 -8.21 4.28
CA GLY A 96 6.47 -9.60 4.11
C GLY A 96 6.98 -10.63 5.13
N ARG A 97 7.71 -10.22 6.17
CA ARG A 97 8.15 -11.10 7.27
C ARG A 97 8.04 -10.40 8.62
N SER A 98 7.89 -11.18 9.70
CA SER A 98 8.03 -10.64 11.06
C SER A 98 9.49 -10.25 11.28
N ASP A 99 9.71 -8.97 11.59
CA ASP A 99 11.04 -8.40 11.71
C ASP A 99 11.30 -8.07 13.20
N LEU A 100 11.83 -9.06 13.93
CA LEU A 100 12.21 -8.88 15.34
C LEU A 100 13.20 -7.73 15.51
N PHE A 101 14.03 -7.44 14.50
CA PHE A 101 14.95 -6.31 14.53
C PHE A 101 14.18 -4.98 14.48
N THR A 102 13.20 -4.83 13.58
CA THR A 102 12.32 -3.65 13.57
C THR A 102 11.59 -3.47 14.90
N ILE A 103 11.04 -4.55 15.46
CA ILE A 103 10.31 -4.49 16.74
C ILE A 103 11.23 -3.99 17.87
N ARG A 104 12.46 -4.51 17.96
CA ARG A 104 13.47 -4.03 18.91
C ARG A 104 13.83 -2.57 18.68
N ALA A 105 14.07 -2.17 17.43
CA ALA A 105 14.40 -0.79 17.07
C ALA A 105 13.28 0.20 17.43
N ILE A 106 12.01 -0.18 17.24
CA ILE A 106 10.85 0.61 17.71
C ILE A 106 10.87 0.72 19.24
N GLY A 107 11.03 -0.40 19.95
CA GLY A 107 11.07 -0.42 21.41
C GLY A 107 12.20 0.45 21.98
N ASP A 108 13.37 0.42 21.38
CA ASP A 108 14.52 1.22 21.80
C ASP A 108 14.31 2.71 21.55
N ALA A 109 13.69 3.09 20.42
CA ALA A 109 13.31 4.48 20.15
C ALA A 109 12.28 4.99 21.17
N LEU A 110 11.24 4.19 21.47
CA LEU A 110 10.24 4.55 22.49
C LEU A 110 10.88 4.69 23.89
N LYS A 111 11.79 3.80 24.28
CA LYS A 111 12.56 3.92 25.55
C LYS A 111 13.41 5.19 25.61
N GLN A 112 13.90 5.67 24.47
CA GLN A 112 14.64 6.94 24.36
C GLN A 112 13.73 8.18 24.44
N GLY A 113 12.41 8.00 24.48
CA GLY A 113 11.44 9.09 24.51
C GLY A 113 11.03 9.59 23.12
N ASP A 114 11.34 8.83 22.06
CA ASP A 114 10.96 9.18 20.71
C ASP A 114 9.49 8.85 20.42
N ILE A 115 8.95 9.51 19.40
CA ILE A 115 7.64 9.21 18.82
C ILE A 115 7.87 8.39 17.56
N VAL A 116 7.18 7.25 17.46
CA VAL A 116 7.35 6.34 16.32
C VAL A 116 6.06 6.28 15.51
N GLY A 117 6.18 6.51 14.19
CA GLY A 117 5.08 6.44 13.23
C GLY A 117 5.13 5.14 12.43
N LEU A 118 4.00 4.46 12.25
CA LEU A 118 3.92 3.28 11.38
C LEU A 118 2.56 3.17 10.70
N PHE A 119 2.57 2.54 9.52
CA PHE A 119 1.36 2.17 8.79
C PHE A 119 1.15 0.66 8.96
N PRO A 120 0.10 0.23 9.69
CA PRO A 120 -0.03 -1.16 10.10
C PRO A 120 -0.34 -2.08 8.91
N GLU A 121 -1.03 -1.55 7.88
CA GLU A 121 -1.27 -2.21 6.59
C GLU A 121 0.03 -2.67 5.91
N GLY A 122 1.15 -1.97 6.13
CA GLY A 122 2.46 -2.30 5.57
C GLY A 122 2.57 -2.14 4.04
N THR A 123 1.48 -1.78 3.37
CA THR A 123 1.39 -1.45 1.95
C THR A 123 0.36 -0.34 1.77
N ARG A 124 0.44 0.39 0.65
CA ARG A 124 -0.61 1.35 0.27
C ARG A 124 -1.77 0.61 -0.36
N THR A 125 -2.99 1.09 -0.11
CA THR A 125 -4.18 0.67 -0.84
C THR A 125 -4.01 0.83 -2.35
N TRP A 126 -4.64 -0.07 -3.11
CA TRP A 126 -4.65 -0.04 -4.57
C TRP A 126 -5.89 0.65 -5.11
N ASP A 127 -7.04 0.37 -4.52
CA ASP A 127 -8.38 0.78 -4.97
C ASP A 127 -9.02 1.84 -4.07
N GLY A 128 -8.39 2.16 -2.92
CA GLY A 128 -8.90 3.14 -1.95
C GLY A 128 -9.54 2.49 -0.73
N GLU A 129 -9.68 1.16 -0.72
CA GLU A 129 -10.26 0.42 0.39
C GLU A 129 -9.21 -0.08 1.39
N PRO A 130 -9.60 -0.35 2.65
CA PRO A 130 -8.68 -0.85 3.66
C PRO A 130 -8.09 -2.21 3.29
N VAL A 131 -6.76 -2.34 3.33
CA VAL A 131 -6.09 -3.64 3.08
C VAL A 131 -6.19 -4.58 4.30
N GLY A 132 -6.45 -4.03 5.48
CA GLY A 132 -6.35 -4.75 6.75
C GLY A 132 -4.90 -4.94 7.21
N PHE A 133 -4.72 -5.53 8.39
CA PHE A 133 -3.40 -5.83 8.96
C PHE A 133 -3.48 -6.97 9.96
N ASP A 134 -2.34 -7.57 10.29
CA ASP A 134 -2.25 -8.75 11.17
C ASP A 134 -2.47 -8.42 12.66
N GLN A 135 -3.07 -9.35 13.40
CA GLN A 135 -3.30 -9.26 14.84
C GLN A 135 -2.00 -9.05 15.65
N ALA A 136 -0.84 -9.40 15.09
CA ALA A 136 0.48 -9.11 15.65
C ALA A 136 0.68 -7.61 15.95
N ILE A 137 0.05 -6.70 15.20
CA ILE A 137 0.08 -5.26 15.53
C ILE A 137 -0.52 -4.99 16.91
N ALA A 138 -1.65 -5.62 17.25
CA ALA A 138 -2.28 -5.48 18.56
C ALA A 138 -1.38 -6.05 19.67
N LYS A 139 -0.71 -7.19 19.43
CA LYS A 139 0.29 -7.76 20.36
C LYS A 139 1.46 -6.79 20.58
N LEU A 140 1.99 -6.20 19.52
CA LEU A 140 3.10 -5.24 19.58
C LEU A 140 2.75 -3.99 20.37
N VAL A 141 1.59 -3.41 20.11
CA VAL A 141 1.07 -2.25 20.83
C VAL A 141 1.02 -2.50 22.35
N ARG A 142 0.52 -3.68 22.77
CA ARG A 142 0.48 -4.05 24.20
C ARG A 142 1.86 -4.20 24.82
N ILE A 143 2.83 -4.70 24.05
CA ILE A 143 4.22 -4.85 24.52
C ILE A 143 4.85 -3.48 24.80
N PHE A 144 4.58 -2.48 23.95
CA PHE A 144 5.21 -1.16 24.10
C PHE A 144 4.68 -0.34 25.27
N LYS A 145 3.42 -0.55 25.71
CA LYS A 145 2.80 0.14 26.85
C LYS A 145 2.89 1.67 26.75
N VAL A 146 2.79 2.21 25.54
CA VAL A 146 2.76 3.65 25.26
C VAL A 146 1.39 4.03 24.66
N PRO A 147 0.96 5.30 24.76
CA PRO A 147 -0.24 5.76 24.09
C PRO A 147 -0.16 5.56 22.57
N ILE A 148 -1.32 5.44 21.93
CA ILE A 148 -1.45 5.42 20.47
C ILE A 148 -2.26 6.61 20.02
N VAL A 149 -1.71 7.39 19.10
CA VAL A 149 -2.44 8.44 18.38
C VAL A 149 -2.80 7.88 17.00
N VAL A 150 -4.09 7.86 16.70
CA VAL A 150 -4.58 7.47 15.36
C VAL A 150 -4.72 8.71 14.49
N PHE A 151 -4.39 8.59 13.20
CA PHE A 151 -4.68 9.62 12.20
C PHE A 151 -5.28 9.02 10.92
N HIS A 152 -6.05 9.81 10.20
CA HIS A 152 -6.54 9.51 8.85
C HIS A 152 -5.96 10.48 7.82
N LEU A 153 -5.58 9.89 6.68
CA LEU A 153 -5.26 10.57 5.44
C LEU A 153 -6.49 10.52 4.54
N GLU A 154 -7.38 11.47 4.75
CA GLU A 154 -8.66 11.53 4.06
C GLU A 154 -8.52 12.20 2.69
N GLY A 155 -9.03 11.55 1.65
CA GLY A 155 -8.94 12.06 0.28
C GLY A 155 -7.57 11.87 -0.39
N PHE A 156 -6.56 11.41 0.33
CA PHE A 156 -5.18 11.27 -0.19
C PHE A 156 -5.07 10.27 -1.34
N TYR A 157 -5.90 9.22 -1.33
CA TYR A 157 -5.98 8.28 -2.44
C TYR A 157 -6.30 9.00 -3.76
N GLY A 158 -7.31 9.87 -3.79
CA GLY A 158 -7.74 10.61 -4.98
C GLY A 158 -6.68 11.53 -5.58
N LEU A 159 -5.67 11.97 -4.81
CA LEU A 159 -4.57 12.79 -5.35
C LEU A 159 -3.69 12.02 -6.34
N LYS A 160 -3.42 10.75 -6.04
CA LYS A 160 -2.67 9.85 -6.93
C LYS A 160 -2.86 8.41 -6.46
N PRO A 161 -3.91 7.71 -6.94
CA PRO A 161 -4.06 6.29 -6.71
C PRO A 161 -2.79 5.52 -7.08
N ARG A 162 -2.56 4.37 -6.45
CA ARG A 162 -1.30 3.61 -6.64
C ARG A 162 -1.08 3.22 -8.11
N TRP A 163 -2.16 2.92 -8.82
CA TRP A 163 -2.19 2.60 -10.25
C TRP A 163 -2.10 3.83 -11.16
N ALA A 164 -2.32 5.05 -10.66
CA ALA A 164 -2.42 6.23 -11.52
C ALA A 164 -1.04 6.71 -12.03
N ASP A 165 -0.94 6.93 -13.34
CA ASP A 165 0.26 7.46 -13.99
C ASP A 165 0.49 8.94 -13.63
N LYS A 166 -0.59 9.71 -13.54
CA LYS A 166 -0.57 11.16 -13.31
C LYS A 166 -1.19 11.53 -11.97
N LYS A 167 -0.67 12.61 -11.38
CA LYS A 167 -1.29 13.25 -10.21
C LYS A 167 -2.59 13.95 -10.63
N ARG A 168 -3.53 13.99 -9.70
CA ARG A 168 -4.78 14.76 -9.79
C ARG A 168 -4.74 15.92 -8.80
N LYS A 169 -5.60 16.91 -9.01
CA LYS A 169 -5.75 18.06 -8.12
C LYS A 169 -7.02 17.89 -7.32
N GLY A 170 -6.91 17.84 -5.99
CA GLY A 170 -8.04 17.79 -5.07
C GLY A 170 -7.66 18.35 -3.72
N LYS A 171 -8.64 18.45 -2.83
CA LYS A 171 -8.46 18.82 -1.42
C LYS A 171 -8.29 17.55 -0.60
N VAL A 172 -7.50 17.60 0.46
CA VAL A 172 -7.30 16.44 1.36
C VAL A 172 -7.25 16.89 2.82
N TYR A 173 -7.62 15.97 3.71
CA TYR A 173 -7.64 16.22 5.14
C TYR A 173 -6.72 15.28 5.88
N LEU A 174 -5.82 15.83 6.68
CA LEU A 174 -5.08 15.10 7.70
C LEU A 174 -5.83 15.26 9.02
N ARG A 175 -6.48 14.19 9.49
CA ARG A 175 -7.23 14.21 10.74
C ARG A 175 -6.54 13.38 11.80
N VAL A 176 -6.28 13.98 12.96
CA VAL A 176 -5.70 13.28 14.12
C VAL A 176 -6.78 13.11 15.18
N PHE A 177 -6.84 11.93 15.77
CA PHE A 177 -7.84 11.56 16.77
C PHE A 177 -7.27 11.57 18.19
N PRO A 178 -8.13 11.65 19.22
CA PRO A 178 -7.70 11.52 20.61
C PRO A 178 -6.89 10.25 20.87
N PRO A 179 -5.87 10.29 21.75
CA PRO A 179 -5.02 9.15 22.01
C PRO A 179 -5.77 8.03 22.74
N ILE A 180 -5.43 6.80 22.38
CA ILE A 180 -5.78 5.60 23.13
C ILE A 180 -4.71 5.41 24.21
N MET A 181 -5.09 5.55 25.47
CA MET A 181 -4.15 5.51 26.59
C MET A 181 -3.76 4.08 27.00
N PRO A 182 -2.56 3.87 27.57
CA PRO A 182 -2.08 2.54 27.98
C PRO A 182 -3.04 1.77 28.89
N ASP A 183 -3.71 2.46 29.81
CA ASP A 183 -4.65 1.81 30.74
C ASP A 183 -5.84 1.21 29.98
N HIS A 184 -6.40 1.93 29.01
CA HIS A 184 -7.46 1.40 28.13
C HIS A 184 -6.95 0.26 27.25
N ILE A 185 -5.72 0.35 26.73
CA ILE A 185 -5.08 -0.74 25.95
C ILE A 185 -4.94 -2.01 26.80
N SER A 186 -4.60 -1.86 28.08
CA SER A 186 -4.38 -2.99 28.99
C SER A 186 -5.66 -3.72 29.39
N GLN A 187 -6.80 -3.02 29.38
CA GLN A 187 -8.12 -3.55 29.71
C GLN A 187 -8.74 -4.39 28.58
N MET A 188 -8.34 -4.15 27.33
CA MET A 188 -8.79 -4.95 26.18
C MET A 188 -7.99 -6.26 26.06
N SER A 189 -8.65 -7.36 25.69
CA SER A 189 -7.99 -8.55 25.16
C SER A 189 -7.27 -8.23 23.84
N VAL A 190 -6.40 -9.13 23.37
CA VAL A 190 -5.69 -8.93 22.09
C VAL A 190 -6.68 -8.85 20.91
N GLN A 191 -7.76 -9.63 20.95
CA GLN A 191 -8.77 -9.65 19.90
C GLN A 191 -9.63 -8.39 19.91
N GLU A 192 -10.06 -7.92 21.09
CA GLU A 192 -10.81 -6.66 21.22
C GLU A 192 -9.97 -5.47 20.79
N LEU A 193 -8.70 -5.40 21.21
CA LEU A 193 -7.79 -4.35 20.78
C LEU A 193 -7.58 -4.38 19.26
N TYR A 194 -7.45 -5.57 18.68
CA TYR A 194 -7.31 -5.72 17.23
C TYR A 194 -8.55 -5.20 16.49
N ALA A 195 -9.75 -5.62 16.88
CA ALA A 195 -11.01 -5.12 16.31
C ALA A 195 -11.16 -3.60 16.50
N HIS A 196 -10.79 -3.09 17.67
CA HIS A 196 -10.81 -1.66 17.95
C HIS A 196 -9.86 -0.91 17.00
N LEU A 197 -8.61 -1.36 16.86
CA LEU A 197 -7.63 -0.76 15.95
C LEU A 197 -8.08 -0.84 14.49
N LEU A 198 -8.64 -1.98 14.05
CA LEU A 198 -9.21 -2.10 12.70
C LEU A 198 -10.31 -1.07 12.46
N SER A 199 -11.25 -0.92 13.40
CA SER A 199 -12.35 0.06 13.25
C SER A 199 -11.86 1.52 13.25
N LYS A 200 -10.77 1.82 13.98
CA LYS A 200 -10.21 3.16 14.10
C LYS A 200 -9.28 3.53 12.96
N ILE A 201 -8.55 2.57 12.39
CA ILE A 201 -7.53 2.83 11.37
C ILE A 201 -8.08 2.53 9.97
N GLY A 202 -8.98 1.56 9.84
CA GLY A 202 -9.65 1.23 8.59
C GLY A 202 -10.31 2.46 8.00
N PHE A 203 -9.97 2.75 6.76
CA PHE A 203 -10.43 3.94 6.05
C PHE A 203 -10.85 3.56 4.63
N SER A 204 -12.15 3.65 4.34
CA SER A 204 -12.70 3.51 2.98
C SER A 204 -12.70 4.87 2.30
N TYR A 205 -11.95 4.98 1.19
CA TYR A 205 -12.00 6.18 0.36
C TYR A 205 -13.36 6.35 -0.30
N ARG A 206 -14.03 5.26 -0.72
CA ARG A 206 -15.38 5.34 -1.31
C ARG A 206 -16.36 5.97 -0.33
N ASP A 207 -16.49 5.42 0.87
CA ASP A 207 -17.42 5.92 1.88
C ASP A 207 -17.14 7.39 2.20
N TRP A 208 -15.87 7.77 2.26
CA TRP A 208 -15.46 9.14 2.48
C TRP A 208 -15.84 10.04 1.29
N GLN A 209 -15.61 9.59 0.06
CA GLN A 209 -15.91 10.36 -1.15
C GLN A 209 -17.42 10.55 -1.37
N GLU A 210 -18.24 9.56 -1.04
CA GLU A 210 -19.70 9.68 -1.08
C GLU A 210 -20.22 10.72 -0.08
N LYS A 211 -19.61 10.79 1.10
CA LYS A 211 -19.97 11.76 2.15
C LYS A 211 -19.48 13.18 1.85
N ASN A 212 -18.26 13.31 1.30
CA ASN A 212 -17.58 14.60 1.15
C ASN A 212 -17.74 15.21 -0.25
N HIS A 213 -17.95 14.37 -1.27
CA HIS A 213 -18.17 14.75 -2.66
C HIS A 213 -17.17 15.78 -3.18
N LEU A 214 -15.87 15.47 -3.08
CA LEU A 214 -14.79 16.38 -3.45
C LEU A 214 -14.16 16.00 -4.80
N PRO A 215 -13.95 16.97 -5.72
CA PRO A 215 -13.41 16.64 -7.03
C PRO A 215 -11.87 16.46 -7.02
N TYR A 216 -11.41 15.43 -7.73
CA TYR A 216 -10.02 15.09 -8.03
C TYR A 216 -9.74 15.18 -9.53
N ILE A 217 -9.30 16.35 -9.97
CA ILE A 217 -9.31 16.71 -11.39
C ILE A 217 -7.99 16.35 -12.08
N SER A 218 -8.08 15.67 -13.22
CA SER A 218 -6.98 15.44 -14.17
C SER A 218 -7.55 15.12 -15.56
N LYS A 219 -6.86 15.53 -16.63
CA LYS A 219 -7.17 15.09 -18.00
C LYS A 219 -6.76 13.64 -18.27
N HIS A 220 -6.04 13.03 -17.32
CA HIS A 220 -5.47 11.69 -17.37
C HIS A 220 -5.89 10.88 -16.13
N SER A 221 -7.13 11.06 -15.65
CA SER A 221 -7.60 10.48 -14.38
C SER A 221 -7.62 8.95 -14.40
N ALA A 222 -7.95 8.34 -15.54
CA ALA A 222 -8.05 6.89 -15.72
C ALA A 222 -6.71 6.23 -16.07
N GLU A 223 -5.70 7.00 -16.48
CA GLU A 223 -4.44 6.44 -16.98
C GLU A 223 -3.70 5.61 -15.92
N GLY A 224 -3.51 4.34 -16.24
CA GLY A 224 -2.87 3.33 -15.42
C GLY A 224 -3.82 2.41 -14.65
N ALA A 225 -5.14 2.61 -14.74
CA ALA A 225 -6.13 1.79 -14.04
C ALA A 225 -6.04 0.29 -14.36
N GLU A 226 -5.53 -0.10 -15.53
CA GLU A 226 -5.25 -1.50 -15.88
C GLU A 226 -4.17 -2.17 -15.00
N GLN A 227 -3.49 -1.42 -14.13
CA GLN A 227 -2.59 -1.96 -13.11
C GLN A 227 -3.33 -2.52 -11.89
N VAL A 228 -4.62 -2.19 -11.74
CA VAL A 228 -5.51 -2.76 -10.71
C VAL A 228 -6.68 -3.52 -11.36
N LEU A 229 -7.20 -3.05 -12.50
CA LEU A 229 -8.29 -3.70 -13.24
C LEU A 229 -7.76 -4.66 -14.30
N TYR A 230 -7.92 -5.96 -14.08
CA TYR A 230 -7.37 -7.02 -14.93
C TYR A 230 -8.42 -7.93 -15.58
N LEU A 231 -9.71 -7.71 -15.41
CA LEU A 231 -10.80 -8.38 -16.13
C LEU A 231 -11.77 -7.37 -16.72
N CYS A 232 -12.28 -7.66 -17.91
CA CYS A 232 -13.40 -6.88 -18.46
C CYS A 232 -14.73 -7.34 -17.84
N PRO A 233 -15.58 -6.43 -17.33
CA PRO A 233 -16.84 -6.81 -16.70
C PRO A 233 -17.87 -7.32 -17.72
N GLN A 234 -17.81 -6.82 -18.96
CA GLN A 234 -18.74 -7.18 -20.03
C GLN A 234 -18.45 -8.57 -20.62
N CYS A 235 -17.19 -8.86 -20.94
CA CYS A 235 -16.81 -10.10 -21.65
C CYS A 235 -15.99 -11.07 -20.82
N LYS A 236 -15.69 -10.73 -19.55
CA LYS A 236 -14.89 -11.54 -18.60
C LYS A 236 -13.46 -11.86 -19.05
N GLN A 237 -13.01 -11.35 -20.20
CA GLN A 237 -11.67 -11.60 -20.74
C GLN A 237 -10.58 -10.94 -19.90
N ALA A 238 -9.51 -11.70 -19.63
CA ALA A 238 -8.41 -11.27 -18.77
C ALA A 238 -7.38 -10.35 -19.46
N SER A 239 -6.92 -9.35 -18.71
CA SER A 239 -5.88 -8.37 -19.07
C SER A 239 -6.16 -7.60 -20.37
N THR A 240 -7.43 -7.24 -20.57
CA THR A 240 -7.92 -6.52 -21.77
C THR A 240 -8.25 -5.05 -21.53
N ILE A 241 -8.27 -4.60 -20.27
CA ILE A 241 -8.56 -3.21 -19.95
C ILE A 241 -7.36 -2.33 -20.32
N VAL A 242 -7.65 -1.23 -21.01
CA VAL A 242 -6.69 -0.22 -21.44
C VAL A 242 -7.23 1.15 -21.08
N SER A 243 -6.37 2.03 -20.59
CA SER A 243 -6.75 3.39 -20.19
C SER A 243 -6.07 4.48 -21.04
N LYS A 244 -6.83 5.53 -21.35
CA LYS A 244 -6.32 6.75 -22.01
C LYS A 244 -7.12 7.97 -21.58
N GLY A 245 -6.45 9.01 -21.12
CA GLY A 245 -7.11 10.21 -20.60
C GLY A 245 -8.02 9.88 -19.41
N ILE A 246 -9.32 10.05 -19.59
CA ILE A 246 -10.34 9.71 -18.57
C ILE A 246 -11.08 8.41 -18.89
N THR A 247 -10.74 7.74 -19.99
CA THR A 247 -11.51 6.60 -20.52
C THR A 247 -10.80 5.28 -20.23
N LEU A 248 -11.60 4.26 -19.92
CA LEU A 248 -11.26 2.85 -19.81
C LEU A 248 -11.98 2.10 -20.93
N THR A 249 -11.25 1.30 -21.70
CA THR A 249 -11.81 0.50 -22.81
C THR A 249 -11.32 -0.93 -22.73
N CYS A 250 -12.13 -1.87 -23.19
CA CYS A 250 -11.69 -3.24 -23.43
C CYS A 250 -11.04 -3.37 -24.81
N SER A 251 -9.91 -4.08 -24.91
CA SER A 251 -9.26 -4.41 -26.18
C SER A 251 -9.85 -5.63 -26.89
N HIS A 252 -10.75 -6.37 -26.24
CA HIS A 252 -11.38 -7.59 -26.75
C HIS A 252 -12.84 -7.40 -27.17
N CYS A 253 -13.61 -6.58 -26.43
CA CYS A 253 -14.99 -6.22 -26.78
C CYS A 253 -15.15 -4.69 -26.86
N SER A 254 -16.35 -4.21 -27.17
CA SER A 254 -16.64 -2.78 -27.31
C SER A 254 -16.86 -2.01 -26.00
N TYR A 255 -16.69 -2.65 -24.84
CA TYR A 255 -16.94 -2.01 -23.54
C TYR A 255 -16.09 -0.76 -23.35
N SER A 256 -16.72 0.34 -22.92
CA SER A 256 -16.07 1.62 -22.68
C SER A 256 -16.73 2.38 -21.54
N ALA A 257 -15.94 2.87 -20.58
CA ALA A 257 -16.38 3.72 -19.48
C ALA A 257 -15.44 4.92 -19.28
N SER A 258 -15.90 5.97 -18.62
CA SER A 258 -15.09 7.12 -18.22
C SER A 258 -15.07 7.30 -16.71
N LEU A 259 -13.95 7.79 -16.18
CA LEU A 259 -13.78 8.12 -14.76
C LEU A 259 -13.93 9.62 -14.56
N ASP A 260 -14.97 10.02 -13.83
CA ASP A 260 -15.26 11.42 -13.55
C ASP A 260 -14.38 12.00 -12.42
N PRO A 261 -14.46 13.31 -12.14
CA PRO A 261 -13.71 13.94 -11.05
C PRO A 261 -14.07 13.44 -9.65
N TYR A 262 -15.17 12.73 -9.45
CA TYR A 262 -15.60 12.20 -8.15
C TYR A 262 -15.26 10.72 -7.98
N ASP A 263 -14.41 10.19 -8.87
CA ASP A 263 -14.00 8.79 -8.91
C ASP A 263 -15.15 7.82 -9.23
N LYS A 264 -16.20 8.30 -9.90
CA LYS A 264 -17.30 7.46 -10.40
C LYS A 264 -17.11 7.08 -11.87
N LEU A 265 -17.49 5.85 -12.19
CA LEU A 265 -17.43 5.26 -13.52
C LEU A 265 -18.74 5.49 -14.27
N HIS A 266 -18.64 6.03 -15.48
CA HIS A 266 -19.78 6.25 -16.37
C HIS A 266 -19.61 5.39 -17.61
N THR A 267 -20.45 4.38 -17.76
CA THR A 267 -20.38 3.49 -18.93
C THR A 267 -20.94 4.20 -20.16
N SER A 268 -20.15 4.26 -21.22
CA SER A 268 -20.48 4.89 -22.50
C SER A 268 -20.89 3.87 -23.56
N VAL A 269 -20.36 2.64 -23.49
CA VAL A 269 -20.70 1.52 -24.38
C VAL A 269 -20.70 0.23 -23.56
N GLY A 270 -21.75 -0.58 -23.69
CA GLY A 270 -21.97 -1.80 -22.89
C GLY A 270 -22.91 -1.55 -21.71
N GLU A 271 -23.05 -2.57 -20.86
CA GLU A 271 -23.84 -2.47 -19.63
C GLU A 271 -23.02 -1.81 -18.52
N HIS A 272 -23.68 -1.01 -17.66
CA HIS A 272 -23.04 -0.46 -16.49
C HIS A 272 -22.99 -1.51 -15.38
N HIS A 273 -21.78 -1.94 -15.02
CA HIS A 273 -21.56 -2.99 -14.00
C HIS A 273 -21.21 -2.44 -12.63
N PHE A 274 -20.42 -1.36 -12.57
CA PHE A 274 -19.83 -0.86 -11.32
C PHE A 274 -19.73 0.66 -11.29
N ASP A 275 -20.00 1.22 -10.12
CA ASP A 275 -19.95 2.66 -9.88
C ASP A 275 -18.54 3.23 -9.77
N ASP A 276 -17.54 2.41 -9.40
CA ASP A 276 -16.16 2.87 -9.20
C ASP A 276 -15.12 1.72 -9.32
N ILE A 277 -13.84 2.11 -9.32
CA ILE A 277 -12.70 1.20 -9.45
C ILE A 277 -12.67 0.15 -8.34
N ALA A 278 -13.06 0.50 -7.11
CA ALA A 278 -13.02 -0.42 -5.98
C ALA A 278 -14.10 -1.51 -6.10
N TYR A 279 -15.27 -1.20 -6.68
CA TYR A 279 -16.33 -2.21 -6.85
C TYR A 279 -15.96 -3.17 -7.95
N TRP A 280 -15.43 -2.63 -9.05
CA TRP A 280 -14.90 -3.46 -10.13
C TRP A 280 -13.78 -4.38 -9.60
N HIS A 281 -12.80 -3.83 -8.89
CA HIS A 281 -11.70 -4.62 -8.34
C HIS A 281 -12.15 -5.68 -7.33
N ALA A 282 -13.14 -5.37 -6.47
CA ALA A 282 -13.71 -6.35 -5.56
C ALA A 282 -14.34 -7.53 -6.31
N TRP A 283 -15.13 -7.25 -7.34
CA TRP A 283 -15.68 -8.28 -8.21
C TRP A 283 -14.60 -9.12 -8.90
N GLU A 284 -13.49 -8.51 -9.34
CA GLU A 284 -12.39 -9.25 -9.97
C GLU A 284 -11.78 -10.27 -9.02
N ARG A 285 -11.60 -9.92 -7.75
CA ARG A 285 -11.09 -10.84 -6.71
C ARG A 285 -12.03 -12.00 -6.45
N GLU A 286 -13.33 -11.73 -6.39
CA GLU A 286 -14.36 -12.77 -6.23
C GLU A 286 -14.43 -13.67 -7.47
N TYR A 287 -14.39 -13.08 -8.66
CA TYR A 287 -14.49 -13.80 -9.92
C TYR A 287 -13.31 -14.77 -10.12
N ILE A 288 -12.07 -14.35 -9.86
CA ILE A 288 -10.91 -15.26 -9.98
C ILE A 288 -10.90 -16.40 -8.96
N ALA A 289 -11.62 -16.23 -7.84
CA ALA A 289 -11.77 -17.26 -6.82
C ALA A 289 -12.88 -18.27 -7.15
N SER A 290 -13.79 -17.93 -8.06
CA SER A 290 -14.93 -18.77 -8.44
C SER A 290 -14.55 -19.91 -9.40
N ASP A 291 -15.43 -20.91 -9.50
CA ASP A 291 -15.31 -22.00 -10.48
C ASP A 291 -15.29 -21.47 -11.92
N GLU A 292 -16.06 -20.42 -12.24
CA GLU A 292 -16.01 -19.77 -13.57
C GLU A 292 -14.62 -19.18 -13.84
N GLY A 293 -14.03 -18.54 -12.82
CA GLY A 293 -12.68 -17.97 -12.88
C GLY A 293 -11.57 -19.00 -13.05
N SER A 294 -11.81 -20.27 -12.69
CA SER A 294 -10.83 -21.36 -12.85
C SER A 294 -10.45 -21.63 -14.31
N SER A 295 -11.33 -21.26 -15.25
CA SER A 295 -11.11 -21.41 -16.69
C SER A 295 -10.38 -20.24 -17.35
N LEU A 296 -10.13 -19.14 -16.61
CA LEU A 296 -9.48 -17.95 -17.15
C LEU A 296 -8.05 -18.23 -17.59
N VAL A 297 -7.74 -17.81 -18.82
CA VAL A 297 -6.38 -17.79 -19.36
C VAL A 297 -5.87 -16.36 -19.35
N PHE A 298 -4.87 -16.10 -18.51
CA PHE A 298 -4.20 -14.81 -18.46
C PHE A 298 -3.09 -14.76 -19.52
N PRO A 299 -3.06 -13.71 -20.38
CA PRO A 299 -1.95 -13.53 -21.30
C PRO A 299 -0.66 -13.21 -20.53
N PRO A 300 0.52 -13.52 -21.10
CA PRO A 300 1.80 -13.24 -20.47
C PRO A 300 2.07 -11.73 -20.36
N ASP A 301 2.47 -11.28 -19.17
CA ASP A 301 3.02 -9.95 -18.93
C ASP A 301 4.49 -9.88 -19.37
N LYS A 302 4.89 -8.73 -19.91
CA LYS A 302 6.29 -8.46 -20.26
C LYS A 302 7.13 -8.23 -19.00
N GLY A 303 8.06 -9.13 -18.72
CA GLY A 303 9.08 -9.01 -17.68
C GLY A 303 10.23 -8.11 -18.09
N VAL A 304 10.74 -7.29 -17.15
CA VAL A 304 11.81 -6.31 -17.40
C VAL A 304 13.00 -6.43 -16.43
N LEU A 305 12.83 -7.13 -15.31
CA LEU A 305 13.92 -7.45 -14.40
C LEU A 305 13.57 -8.67 -13.55
N LEU A 306 14.37 -9.72 -13.68
CA LEU A 306 14.32 -10.91 -12.84
C LEU A 306 15.62 -10.98 -12.03
N GLN A 307 15.49 -11.04 -10.71
CA GLN A 307 16.63 -11.19 -9.81
C GLN A 307 16.37 -12.33 -8.82
N THR A 308 17.45 -12.90 -8.31
CA THR A 308 17.42 -13.88 -7.22
C THR A 308 18.49 -13.56 -6.19
N GLY A 309 18.35 -14.06 -4.97
CA GLY A 309 19.37 -13.96 -3.93
C GLY A 309 18.78 -13.96 -2.53
N ASP A 310 19.25 -13.03 -1.71
CA ASP A 310 18.80 -12.84 -0.34
C ASP A 310 18.57 -11.34 -0.02
N THR A 311 18.32 -11.04 1.25
CA THR A 311 18.05 -9.66 1.72
C THR A 311 19.27 -8.75 1.61
N THR A 312 20.48 -9.28 1.45
CA THR A 312 21.75 -8.55 1.38
C THR A 312 22.24 -8.37 -0.05
N LYS A 313 22.13 -9.40 -0.89
CA LYS A 313 22.66 -9.42 -2.26
C LYS A 313 21.64 -10.01 -3.22
N LEU A 314 21.42 -9.27 -4.32
CA LEU A 314 20.57 -9.70 -5.43
C LEU A 314 21.41 -9.82 -6.69
N ILE A 315 21.24 -10.93 -7.39
CA ILE A 315 21.87 -11.26 -8.67
C ILE A 315 20.81 -11.12 -9.75
N THR A 316 21.12 -10.36 -10.79
CA THR A 316 20.22 -10.25 -11.95
C THR A 316 20.34 -11.51 -12.78
N LEU A 317 19.23 -12.23 -12.93
CA LEU A 317 19.14 -13.40 -13.78
C LEU A 317 18.87 -12.97 -15.22
N GLU A 318 17.85 -12.13 -15.42
CA GLU A 318 17.41 -11.73 -16.76
C GLU A 318 16.79 -10.33 -16.77
N ARG A 319 16.77 -9.71 -17.95
CA ARG A 319 16.17 -8.38 -18.19
C ARG A 319 15.00 -8.39 -19.17
N THR A 320 14.76 -9.53 -19.82
CA THR A 320 13.68 -9.72 -20.78
C THR A 320 13.14 -11.13 -20.62
N PHE A 321 11.88 -11.25 -20.23
CA PHE A 321 11.17 -12.51 -20.04
C PHE A 321 9.66 -12.25 -20.15
N THR A 322 8.85 -13.29 -20.12
CA THR A 322 7.41 -13.21 -19.88
C THR A 322 7.10 -13.81 -18.51
N LEU A 323 6.15 -13.20 -17.80
CA LEU A 323 5.53 -13.77 -16.61
C LEU A 323 4.08 -14.07 -16.95
N GLN A 324 3.63 -15.29 -16.72
CA GLN A 324 2.25 -15.69 -16.98
C GLN A 324 1.62 -16.25 -15.71
N MET A 325 0.39 -15.83 -15.42
CA MET A 325 -0.40 -16.39 -14.32
C MET A 325 -1.08 -17.67 -14.81
N GLU A 326 -0.89 -18.75 -14.05
CA GLU A 326 -1.53 -20.05 -14.25
C GLU A 326 -2.36 -20.39 -12.98
N GLN A 327 -3.27 -21.36 -13.06
CA GLN A 327 -4.16 -21.69 -11.94
C GLN A 327 -3.42 -22.12 -10.66
N ALA A 328 -2.35 -22.89 -10.81
CA ALA A 328 -1.57 -23.43 -9.70
C ALA A 328 -0.33 -22.59 -9.34
N GLY A 329 -0.04 -21.50 -10.08
CA GLY A 329 1.19 -20.76 -9.89
C GLY A 329 1.44 -19.67 -10.93
N MET A 330 2.71 -19.32 -11.08
CA MET A 330 3.14 -18.40 -12.14
C MET A 330 4.34 -18.97 -12.87
N ARG A 331 4.41 -18.73 -14.18
CA ARG A 331 5.49 -19.22 -15.04
C ARG A 331 6.28 -18.08 -15.63
N ILE A 332 7.60 -18.18 -15.53
CA ILE A 332 8.55 -17.33 -16.24
C ILE A 332 9.07 -18.08 -17.46
N LYS A 333 8.96 -17.47 -18.64
CA LYS A 333 9.65 -17.94 -19.84
C LYS A 333 10.57 -16.86 -20.37
N SER A 334 11.77 -17.24 -20.83
CA SER A 334 12.72 -16.27 -21.38
C SER A 334 13.23 -16.64 -22.76
N PRO A 335 13.62 -15.63 -23.57
CA PRO A 335 14.31 -15.89 -24.84
C PRO A 335 15.63 -16.64 -24.69
N MET A 336 16.22 -16.66 -23.50
CA MET A 336 17.47 -17.37 -23.20
C MET A 336 17.25 -18.82 -22.76
N GLY A 337 16.03 -19.35 -22.92
CA GLY A 337 15.70 -20.76 -22.65
C GLY A 337 15.27 -21.06 -21.21
N ARG A 338 15.10 -20.05 -20.35
CA ARG A 338 14.52 -20.28 -19.01
C ARG A 338 13.04 -20.59 -19.13
N ASP A 339 12.61 -21.67 -18.50
CA ASP A 339 11.21 -21.98 -18.19
C ASP A 339 11.16 -22.35 -16.71
N GLN A 340 10.61 -21.46 -15.89
CA GLN A 340 10.59 -21.61 -14.44
C GLN A 340 9.16 -21.42 -13.94
N PHE A 341 8.63 -22.45 -13.29
CA PHE A 341 7.32 -22.43 -12.65
C PHE A 341 7.47 -22.21 -11.14
N PHE A 342 6.62 -21.35 -10.58
CA PHE A 342 6.50 -21.10 -9.15
C PHE A 342 5.10 -21.51 -8.72
N ALA A 343 4.98 -22.70 -8.12
CA ALA A 343 3.71 -23.16 -7.57
C ALA A 343 3.32 -22.28 -6.39
N PHE A 344 2.04 -21.88 -6.29
CA PHE A 344 1.58 -21.04 -5.19
C PHE A 344 1.73 -21.73 -3.82
N THR A 345 1.63 -23.06 -3.78
CA THR A 345 1.85 -23.89 -2.58
C THR A 345 3.27 -23.79 -2.02
N ASP A 346 4.25 -23.51 -2.88
CA ASP A 346 5.67 -23.52 -2.51
C ASP A 346 6.21 -22.11 -2.18
N ILE A 347 5.34 -21.11 -2.30
CA ILE A 347 5.67 -19.70 -2.03
C ILE A 347 5.39 -19.40 -0.55
N GLN A 348 6.45 -19.11 0.20
CA GLN A 348 6.31 -18.81 1.63
C GLN A 348 5.68 -17.43 1.89
N SER A 349 5.97 -16.47 1.01
CA SER A 349 5.45 -15.10 1.10
C SER A 349 5.57 -14.41 -0.25
N MET A 350 4.59 -13.58 -0.60
CA MET A 350 4.59 -12.78 -1.82
C MET A 350 4.11 -11.36 -1.51
N ILE A 351 4.88 -10.36 -1.93
CA ILE A 351 4.59 -8.96 -1.65
C ILE A 351 4.86 -8.07 -2.85
N ILE A 352 4.06 -7.00 -3.01
CA ILE A 352 4.27 -6.02 -4.06
C ILE A 352 5.08 -4.84 -3.53
N ASN A 353 6.30 -4.72 -4.03
CA ASN A 353 7.17 -3.57 -3.83
C ASN A 353 6.88 -2.46 -4.84
N ALA A 354 7.70 -1.41 -4.83
CA ALA A 354 7.59 -0.30 -5.78
C ALA A 354 7.79 -0.75 -7.24
N LYS A 355 7.24 0.02 -8.21
CA LYS A 355 7.48 -0.11 -9.65
C LYS A 355 7.08 -1.48 -10.23
N ASN A 356 5.83 -1.93 -10.03
CA ASN A 356 5.29 -3.20 -10.56
C ASN A 356 6.21 -4.39 -10.36
N THR A 357 6.74 -4.49 -9.13
CA THR A 357 7.71 -5.50 -8.73
C THR A 357 7.10 -6.35 -7.63
N VAL A 358 7.04 -7.66 -7.85
CA VAL A 358 6.74 -8.62 -6.79
C VAL A 358 8.06 -9.18 -6.24
N GLU A 359 8.13 -9.31 -4.92
CA GLU A 359 9.14 -10.11 -4.24
C GLU A 359 8.45 -11.33 -3.65
N LEU A 360 9.02 -12.51 -3.90
CA LEU A 360 8.54 -13.76 -3.37
C LEU A 360 9.69 -14.58 -2.81
N TYR A 361 9.39 -15.37 -1.79
CA TYR A 361 10.27 -16.43 -1.35
C TYR A 361 9.70 -17.76 -1.85
N HIS A 362 10.55 -18.52 -2.52
CA HIS A 362 10.25 -19.85 -3.02
C HIS A 362 11.42 -20.76 -2.62
N ASN A 363 11.14 -21.82 -1.87
CA ASN A 363 12.16 -22.70 -1.26
C ASN A 363 13.31 -21.92 -0.60
N ASN A 364 12.97 -20.97 0.28
CA ASN A 364 13.89 -20.06 0.98
C ASN A 364 14.76 -19.14 0.09
N THR A 365 14.57 -19.15 -1.23
CA THR A 365 15.27 -18.27 -2.16
C THR A 365 14.42 -17.05 -2.45
N LEU A 366 14.99 -15.85 -2.32
CA LEU A 366 14.30 -14.62 -2.70
C LEU A 366 14.33 -14.46 -4.21
N TYR A 367 13.18 -14.23 -4.81
CA TYR A 367 13.02 -13.79 -6.18
C TYR A 367 12.41 -12.40 -6.21
N ARG A 368 12.96 -11.55 -7.08
CA ARG A 368 12.39 -10.25 -7.40
C ARG A 368 12.03 -10.23 -8.88
N ILE A 369 10.75 -10.08 -9.16
CA ILE A 369 10.20 -10.12 -10.51
C ILE A 369 9.55 -8.77 -10.78
N ARG A 370 10.07 -8.03 -11.76
CA ARG A 370 9.48 -6.77 -12.21
C ARG A 370 8.88 -6.95 -13.61
N ILE A 371 7.62 -6.57 -13.74
CA ILE A 371 6.94 -6.50 -15.04
C ILE A 371 6.92 -5.06 -15.57
N PHE A 372 6.56 -4.92 -16.83
CA PHE A 372 6.42 -3.63 -17.49
C PHE A 372 5.36 -2.76 -16.79
N LYS A 373 5.55 -1.44 -16.83
CA LYS A 373 4.76 -0.48 -16.03
C LYS A 373 3.24 -0.45 -16.32
N ARG A 374 2.79 -1.11 -17.38
CA ARG A 374 1.37 -1.22 -17.78
C ARG A 374 0.80 -2.62 -17.56
N GLY A 375 1.60 -3.56 -17.04
CA GLY A 375 1.11 -4.87 -16.61
C GLY A 375 0.48 -4.79 -15.22
N CYS A 376 -0.47 -5.68 -14.96
CA CYS A 376 -1.15 -5.81 -13.68
C CYS A 376 -0.37 -6.78 -12.78
N ILE A 377 0.41 -6.28 -11.83
CA ILE A 377 1.19 -7.15 -10.92
C ILE A 377 0.33 -7.68 -9.77
N ILE A 378 -0.78 -6.99 -9.44
CA ILE A 378 -1.60 -7.32 -8.27
C ILE A 378 -2.33 -8.66 -8.43
N LYS A 379 -2.79 -8.98 -9.65
CA LYS A 379 -3.46 -10.26 -9.96
C LYS A 379 -2.67 -11.49 -9.50
N TYR A 380 -1.34 -11.46 -9.58
CA TYR A 380 -0.47 -12.56 -9.13
C TYR A 380 -0.50 -12.76 -7.62
N VAL A 381 -0.52 -11.64 -6.88
CA VAL A 381 -0.55 -11.65 -5.42
C VAL A 381 -1.93 -12.03 -4.92
N GLU A 382 -2.98 -11.55 -5.56
CA GLU A 382 -4.37 -11.88 -5.22
C GLU A 382 -4.67 -13.35 -5.50
N MET A 383 -4.27 -13.88 -6.65
CA MET A 383 -4.40 -15.31 -6.94
C MET A 383 -3.64 -16.17 -5.90
N TYR A 384 -2.42 -15.77 -5.54
CA TYR A 384 -1.66 -16.44 -4.47
C TYR A 384 -2.40 -16.40 -3.12
N GLN A 385 -2.96 -15.25 -2.75
CA GLN A 385 -3.70 -15.08 -1.49
C GLN A 385 -4.96 -15.94 -1.47
N THR A 386 -5.74 -15.95 -2.56
CA THR A 386 -6.94 -16.78 -2.69
C THR A 386 -6.63 -18.26 -2.53
N LYS A 387 -5.58 -18.77 -3.22
CA LYS A 387 -5.19 -20.19 -3.12
C LYS A 387 -4.59 -20.56 -1.75
N ARG A 388 -3.94 -19.60 -1.08
CA ARG A 388 -3.43 -19.83 0.28
C ARG A 388 -4.56 -19.92 1.30
N GLN A 389 -5.56 -19.05 1.21
CA GLN A 389 -6.73 -19.07 2.10
C GLN A 389 -7.54 -20.35 1.96
N SER A 390 -7.73 -20.88 0.74
CA SER A 390 -8.40 -22.17 0.56
C SER A 390 -7.62 -23.31 1.24
N THR A 391 -6.29 -23.31 1.11
CA THR A 391 -5.43 -24.36 1.70
C THR A 391 -5.40 -24.30 3.24
N GLU A 392 -5.38 -23.10 3.83
CA GLU A 392 -5.42 -22.91 5.28
C GLU A 392 -6.83 -23.18 5.84
N GLY A 393 -7.90 -22.93 5.07
CA GLY A 393 -9.29 -23.24 5.43
C GLY A 393 -9.63 -24.73 5.37
N ASP A 394 -9.02 -25.50 4.46
CA ASP A 394 -9.17 -26.96 4.37
C ASP A 394 -8.41 -27.72 5.49
N GLN A 395 -7.55 -27.02 6.24
CA GLN A 395 -6.76 -27.56 7.35
C GLN A 395 -7.29 -27.16 8.75
N ALA A 396 -8.41 -26.42 8.81
CA ALA A 396 -8.98 -25.86 10.04
C ALA A 396 -10.14 -26.69 10.62
#